data_AF-A0ABD2HJP9-F1
#
_entry.id   AF-A0ABD2HJP9-F1
#
_cell.length_a   1.000
_cell.length_b   1.000
_cell.length_c   1.000
_cell.angle_alpha   90.00
_cell.angle_beta   90.00
_cell.angle_gamma   90.00
#
_symmetry.space_group_name_H-M   'P 1'
#
loop_
_entity.id
_entity.type
_entity.pdbx_description
1 polymer ?
#
loop_
_entity_poly.entity_id
_entity_poly.type
_entity_poly.pdbx_seq_one_letter_code
_entity_poly.pdbx_strand_id
1 'polypeptide(L)'
;LYSRPSTGQTIKRQTENLHVDYYVARDFKSEFRGSALHQIEKNVEEDYVSNVRNNCWKERQTKTDLLYAAKVYRDDRMRKKAELMTMDNCRELDRLNNLFRGG
;
A
#
# COMPACT_ATOMS: atom_id res chain seq x y z
N LEU A 1 33.54 -13.86 5.87
CA LEU A 1 32.77 -12.81 5.16
C LEU A 1 32.10 -13.48 3.96
N TYR A 2 30.85 -13.91 4.08
CA TYR A 2 30.13 -14.50 2.96
C TYR A 2 29.58 -13.35 2.10
N SER A 3 30.29 -13.03 1.02
CA SER A 3 29.76 -12.19 -0.04
C SER A 3 28.59 -12.94 -0.68
N ARG A 4 27.36 -12.51 -0.38
CA ARG A 4 26.19 -12.89 -1.20
C ARG A 4 26.48 -12.41 -2.62
N PRO A 5 26.55 -13.29 -3.63
CA PRO A 5 26.62 -12.84 -5.00
C PRO A 5 25.36 -12.02 -5.26
N SER A 6 25.50 -10.75 -5.65
CA SER A 6 24.39 -10.03 -6.24
C SER A 6 24.08 -10.68 -7.59
N THR A 7 23.27 -11.74 -7.58
CA THR A 7 22.56 -12.19 -8.77
C THR A 7 21.49 -11.15 -9.04
N GLY A 8 21.91 -10.03 -9.64
CA GLY A 8 21.18 -8.77 -9.78
C GLY A 8 19.98 -8.80 -10.71
N GLN A 9 19.16 -9.85 -10.64
CA GLN A 9 17.89 -9.93 -11.33
C GLN A 9 16.77 -10.17 -10.32
N THR A 10 15.97 -9.12 -10.14
CA THR A 10 14.72 -9.19 -9.39
C THR A 10 13.63 -9.79 -10.27
N ILE A 11 12.96 -10.82 -9.77
CA ILE A 11 11.82 -11.47 -10.42
C ILE A 11 10.55 -10.92 -9.77
N LYS A 12 9.65 -10.39 -10.61
CA LYS A 12 8.31 -9.98 -10.19
C LYS A 12 7.48 -11.20 -9.81
N ARG A 13 6.81 -11.13 -8.67
CA ARG A 13 5.83 -12.11 -8.18
C ARG A 13 4.59 -11.39 -7.67
N GLN A 14 3.52 -12.13 -7.47
CA GLN A 14 2.28 -11.65 -6.87
C GLN A 14 1.89 -12.55 -5.70
N THR A 15 1.40 -11.95 -4.63
CA THR A 15 0.86 -12.70 -3.50
C THR A 15 -0.46 -13.37 -3.88
N GLU A 16 -0.79 -14.46 -3.19
CA GLU A 16 -1.96 -15.26 -3.54
C GLU A 16 -3.30 -14.57 -3.25
N ASN A 17 -3.45 -13.87 -2.11
CA ASN A 17 -4.77 -13.36 -1.68
C ASN A 17 -5.09 -11.98 -2.26
N LEU A 18 -4.15 -11.04 -2.16
CA LEU A 18 -4.35 -9.64 -2.54
C LEU A 18 -3.70 -9.26 -3.88
N HIS A 19 -2.99 -10.20 -4.51
CA HIS A 19 -2.24 -9.97 -5.76
C HIS A 19 -1.29 -8.79 -5.69
N VAL A 20 -0.64 -8.61 -4.53
CA VAL A 20 0.35 -7.55 -4.32
C VAL A 20 1.64 -7.93 -5.03
N ASP A 21 2.10 -7.04 -5.90
CA ASP A 21 3.37 -7.20 -6.60
C ASP A 21 4.55 -7.10 -5.61
N TYR A 22 5.42 -8.10 -5.60
CA TYR A 22 6.68 -8.08 -4.86
C TYR A 22 7.84 -8.63 -5.69
N TYR A 23 9.07 -8.26 -5.33
CA TYR A 23 10.26 -8.55 -6.12
C TYR A 23 11.25 -9.36 -5.31
N VAL A 24 11.72 -10.47 -5.88
CA VAL A 24 12.59 -11.44 -5.20
C VAL A 24 13.82 -11.77 -6.03
N ALA A 25 14.85 -12.31 -5.39
CA ALA A 25 16.01 -12.85 -6.09
C ALA A 25 15.66 -14.12 -6.89
N ARG A 26 16.52 -14.49 -7.85
CA ARG A 26 16.28 -15.62 -8.76
C ARG A 26 16.13 -16.97 -8.05
N ASP A 27 16.89 -17.17 -6.98
CA ASP A 27 16.94 -18.36 -6.12
C ASP A 27 15.80 -18.43 -5.08
N PHE A 28 14.94 -17.42 -5.01
CA PHE A 28 13.85 -17.36 -4.02
C PHE A 28 12.93 -18.60 -4.07
N LYS A 29 12.61 -19.13 -5.26
CA LYS A 29 11.77 -20.34 -5.42
C LYS A 29 12.45 -21.62 -4.89
N SER A 30 13.77 -21.68 -4.90
CA SER A 30 14.51 -22.80 -4.33
C SER A 30 14.64 -22.67 -2.81
N GLU A 31 14.77 -21.45 -2.29
CA GLU A 31 14.98 -21.17 -0.87
C GLU A 31 13.68 -21.19 -0.05
N PHE A 32 12.58 -20.66 -0.59
CA PHE A 32 11.33 -20.48 0.14
C PHE A 32 10.19 -21.28 -0.50
N ARG A 33 9.62 -22.21 0.27
CA ARG A 33 8.52 -23.11 -0.15
C ARG A 33 7.54 -23.37 1.00
N GLY A 34 6.32 -23.79 0.66
CA GLY A 34 5.30 -24.17 1.63
C GLY A 34 5.00 -23.05 2.63
N SER A 35 5.04 -23.37 3.93
CA SER A 35 4.73 -22.43 5.01
C SER A 35 5.64 -21.21 5.04
N ALA A 36 6.92 -21.35 4.68
CA ALA A 36 7.86 -20.23 4.64
C ALA A 36 7.47 -19.22 3.54
N LEU A 37 7.04 -19.70 2.36
CA LEU A 37 6.54 -18.84 1.30
C LEU A 37 5.25 -18.13 1.73
N HIS A 38 4.32 -18.88 2.32
CA HIS A 38 3.05 -18.32 2.80
C HIS A 38 3.26 -17.23 3.85
N GLN A 39 4.21 -17.41 4.77
CA GLN A 39 4.53 -16.37 5.76
C GLN A 39 5.11 -15.11 5.11
N ILE A 40 5.95 -15.25 4.08
CA ILE A 40 6.49 -14.10 3.34
C ILE A 40 5.37 -13.34 2.64
N GLU A 41 4.50 -14.05 1.91
CA GLU A 41 3.39 -13.41 1.20
C GLU A 41 2.40 -12.75 2.16
N LYS A 42 2.12 -13.38 3.30
CA LYS A 42 1.31 -12.78 4.37
C LYS A 42 1.95 -11.48 4.88
N ASN A 43 3.25 -11.47 5.16
CA ASN A 43 3.93 -10.25 5.62
C ASN A 43 3.87 -9.14 4.55
N VAL A 44 4.06 -9.48 3.28
CA VAL A 44 3.94 -8.54 2.15
C VAL A 44 2.53 -7.92 2.09
N GLU A 45 1.50 -8.75 2.26
CA GLU A 45 0.10 -8.31 2.26
C GLU A 45 -0.23 -7.44 3.47
N GLU A 46 0.25 -7.80 4.67
CA GLU A 46 0.07 -7.01 5.89
C GLU A 46 0.72 -5.63 5.77
N ASP A 47 1.96 -5.57 5.27
CA ASP A 47 2.67 -4.32 5.02
C ASP A 47 1.96 -3.46 3.96
N TYR A 48 1.44 -4.09 2.90
CA TYR A 48 0.65 -3.40 1.88
C TYR A 48 -0.60 -2.73 2.48
N VAL A 49 -1.39 -3.49 3.25
CA VAL A 49 -2.61 -2.97 3.90
C VAL A 49 -2.26 -1.85 4.88
N SER A 50 -1.18 -2.01 5.66
CA SER A 50 -0.69 -0.99 6.59
C SER A 50 -0.30 0.31 5.86
N ASN A 51 0.43 0.19 4.75
CA ASN A 51 0.80 1.33 3.91
C ASN A 51 -0.42 2.03 3.31
N VAL A 52 -1.38 1.29 2.75
CA VAL A 52 -2.64 1.85 2.22
C VAL A 52 -3.40 2.59 3.32
N ARG A 53 -3.49 2.02 4.53
CA ARG A 53 -4.13 2.66 5.70
C ARG A 53 -3.45 3.98 6.08
N ASN A 54 -2.12 3.97 6.17
CA ASN A 54 -1.33 5.16 6.50
C ASN A 54 -1.48 6.26 5.45
N ASN A 55 -1.49 5.88 4.17
CA ASN A 55 -1.66 6.84 3.08
C ASN A 55 -3.09 7.39 3.02
N CYS A 56 -4.11 6.56 3.27
CA CYS A 56 -5.48 7.05 3.43
C CYS A 56 -5.59 8.07 4.58
N TRP A 57 -4.92 7.82 5.72
CA TRP A 57 -4.88 8.79 6.82
C TRP A 57 -4.26 10.12 6.38
N LYS A 58 -3.12 10.08 5.67
CA LYS A 58 -2.47 11.29 5.10
C LYS A 58 -3.37 12.01 4.10
N GLU A 59 -4.10 11.27 3.27
CA GLU A 59 -5.07 11.84 2.33
C GLU A 59 -6.17 12.61 3.07
N ARG A 60 -6.78 11.98 4.09
CA ARG A 60 -7.83 12.61 4.92
C ARG A 60 -7.31 13.84 5.65
N GLN A 61 -6.10 13.76 6.20
CA GLN A 61 -5.46 14.89 6.87
C GLN A 61 -5.26 16.06 5.90
N THR A 62 -4.64 15.78 4.74
CA THR A 62 -4.38 16.80 3.71
C THR A 62 -5.66 17.48 3.24
N LYS A 63 -6.73 16.70 3.02
CA LYS A 63 -8.05 17.25 2.66
C LYS A 63 -8.62 18.15 3.76
N THR A 64 -8.51 17.72 5.02
CA THR A 64 -8.97 18.50 6.19
C THR A 64 -8.18 19.80 6.32
N ASP A 65 -6.86 19.76 6.16
CA ASP A 65 -5.99 20.94 6.23
C ASP A 65 -6.30 21.94 5.12
N LEU A 66 -6.55 21.47 3.89
CA LEU A 66 -6.98 22.34 2.78
C LEU A 66 -8.32 23.00 3.06
N LEU A 67 -9.30 22.27 3.60
CA LEU A 67 -10.61 22.83 3.97
C LEU A 67 -10.48 23.85 5.11
N TYR A 68 -9.63 23.57 6.10
CA TYR A 68 -9.34 24.49 7.19
C TYR A 68 -8.70 25.78 6.68
N ALA A 69 -7.66 25.67 5.84
CA ALA A 69 -7.02 26.81 5.21
C ALA A 69 -8.00 27.62 4.35
N ALA A 70 -8.86 26.97 3.58
CA ALA A 70 -9.90 27.63 2.79
C ALA A 70 -10.83 28.47 3.67
N LYS A 71 -11.21 27.96 4.85
CA LYS A 71 -12.06 28.67 5.82
C LYS A 71 -11.34 29.86 6.46
N VAL A 72 -10.09 29.67 6.89
CA VAL A 72 -9.31 30.71 7.57
C VAL A 72 -9.00 31.87 6.62
N TYR A 73 -8.53 31.57 5.41
CA TYR A 73 -8.13 32.59 4.43
C TYR A 73 -9.26 33.07 3.54
N ARG A 74 -10.46 32.45 3.63
CA ARG A 74 -11.60 32.68 2.73
C ARG A 74 -11.22 32.51 1.25
N ASP A 75 -10.35 31.54 0.96
CA ASP A 75 -9.86 31.25 -0.40
C ASP A 75 -10.58 30.03 -1.00
N ASP A 76 -11.45 30.29 -1.98
CA ASP A 76 -12.22 29.28 -2.68
C ASP A 76 -11.38 28.32 -3.53
N ARG A 77 -10.16 28.71 -3.91
CA ARG A 77 -9.25 27.83 -4.66
C ARG A 77 -8.80 26.65 -3.79
N MET A 78 -8.56 26.89 -2.49
CA MET A 78 -8.18 25.83 -1.55
C MET A 78 -9.34 24.86 -1.30
N ARG A 79 -10.57 25.40 -1.20
CA ARG A 79 -11.79 24.59 -1.12
C ARG A 79 -11.95 23.69 -2.35
N LYS A 80 -11.87 24.27 -3.55
CA LYS A 80 -11.95 23.50 -4.80
C LYS A 80 -10.85 22.44 -4.91
N LYS A 81 -9.63 22.77 -4.46
CA LYS A 81 -8.52 21.80 -4.40
C LYS A 81 -8.85 20.62 -3.47
N ALA A 82 -9.42 20.87 -2.30
CA ALA A 82 -9.83 19.82 -1.38
C ALA A 82 -10.96 18.95 -1.93
N GLU A 83 -11.91 19.55 -2.67
CA GLU A 83 -13.03 18.85 -3.31
C GLU A 83 -12.56 17.94 -4.46
N LEU A 84 -11.58 18.41 -5.25
CA LEU A 84 -11.01 17.68 -6.38
C LEU A 84 -9.91 16.68 -5.99
N MET A 85 -9.44 16.73 -4.74
CA MET A 85 -8.42 15.82 -4.25
C MET A 85 -8.91 14.37 -4.33
N THR A 86 -8.16 13.53 -5.04
CA THR A 86 -8.45 12.09 -5.09
C THR A 86 -8.10 11.44 -3.76
N MET A 87 -8.90 10.44 -3.40
CA MET A 87 -8.81 9.72 -2.13
C MET A 87 -8.57 8.24 -2.44
N ASP A 88 -7.61 7.96 -3.31
CA ASP A 88 -7.46 6.67 -3.96
C ASP A 88 -6.98 5.60 -2.96
N ASN A 89 -6.10 5.94 -2.02
CA ASN A 89 -5.72 5.00 -0.95
C ASN A 89 -6.89 4.75 0.00
N CYS A 90 -7.73 5.75 0.28
CA CYS A 90 -8.94 5.50 1.06
C CYS A 90 -9.96 4.61 0.34
N ARG A 91 -10.16 4.80 -0.97
CA ARG A 91 -11.02 3.92 -1.77
C ARG A 91 -10.50 2.48 -1.77
N GLU A 92 -9.19 2.32 -1.90
CA GLU A 92 -8.56 1.00 -1.85
C GLU A 92 -8.67 0.38 -0.45
N LEU A 93 -8.47 1.17 0.61
CA LEU A 93 -8.68 0.70 1.98
C LEU A 93 -10.13 0.23 2.21
N ASP A 94 -11.12 0.94 1.67
CA ASP A 94 -12.53 0.55 1.75
C ASP A 94 -12.78 -0.77 0.99
N ARG A 95 -12.18 -0.94 -0.20
CA ARG A 95 -12.21 -2.20 -0.96
C ARG A 95 -11.62 -3.36 -0.15
N LEU A 96 -10.45 -3.16 0.46
CA LEU A 96 -9.79 -4.15 1.31
C LEU A 96 -10.63 -4.50 2.55
N ASN A 97 -11.20 -3.50 3.24
CA ASN A 97 -12.07 -3.74 4.39
C ASN A 97 -13.33 -4.55 4.01
N ASN A 98 -13.88 -4.33 2.82
CA ASN A 98 -15.04 -5.08 2.33
C ASN A 98 -14.69 -6.55 2.04
N LEU A 99 -13.49 -6.83 1.53
CA LEU A 99 -13.00 -8.20 1.33
C LEU A 99 -12.90 -8.97 2.66
N PHE A 100 -12.40 -8.33 3.72
CA PHE A 100 -12.22 -8.98 5.02
C PHE A 100 -13.48 -9.02 5.90
N ARG A 101 -14.51 -8.20 5.61
CA ARG A 101 -15.79 -8.18 6.35
C ARG A 101 -16.83 -9.18 5.82
N GLY A 102 -16.64 -9.74 4.63
CA GLY A 102 -17.57 -10.66 3.97
C GLY A 102 -17.29 -12.14 4.19
N GLY A 103 -16.58 -12.52 5.26
CA GLY A 103 -16.28 -13.91 5.64
C GLY A 103 -17.14 -14.39 6.80
#